data_AF-A0A8T7KL90-F1
#
_entry.id   AF-A0A8T7KL90-F1
#
_cell.length_a   1.000
_cell.length_b   1.000
_cell.length_c   1.000
_cell.angle_alpha   90.00
_cell.angle_beta   90.00
_cell.angle_gamma   90.00
#
_symmetry.space_group_name_H-M   'P 1'
#
loop_
_entity.id
_entity.type
_entity.pdbx_description
1 polymer ?
#
loop_
_entity_poly.entity_id
_entity_poly.type
_entity_poly.pdbx_seq_one_letter_code
_entity_poly.pdbx_strand_id
1 'polypeptide(L)'
;TTPNMGQGACMAMESAYALARALNEEADYRSAFARYERERHSRTAWVTNTSWQIGKGGQAEHPLLCALRNFIVKVAPAGAMQKNLHRAAGYDVTKGPR
;
A
#
# COMPACT_ATOMS: atom_id res chain seq x y z
N THR A 1 -7.91 6.33 -3.13
CA THR A 1 -6.49 6.07 -3.43
C THR A 1 -6.10 6.91 -4.62
N THR A 2 -4.89 7.49 -4.66
CA THR A 2 -4.33 8.04 -5.90
C THR A 2 -3.66 6.89 -6.67
N PRO A 3 -3.63 6.90 -8.02
CA PRO A 3 -3.17 5.75 -8.80
C PRO A 3 -1.64 5.62 -8.87
N ASN A 4 -0.87 6.46 -8.18
CA ASN A 4 0.57 6.62 -8.39
C ASN A 4 1.42 5.38 -8.05
N MET A 5 0.88 4.44 -7.26
CA MET A 5 1.54 3.18 -6.92
C MET A 5 1.01 1.98 -7.73
N GLY A 6 -0.06 2.14 -8.51
CA GLY A 6 -0.64 1.08 -9.33
C GLY A 6 -1.28 -0.09 -8.55
N GLN A 7 -1.50 0.03 -7.24
CA GLN A 7 -1.92 -1.09 -6.38
C GLN A 7 -3.44 -1.22 -6.17
N GLY A 8 -4.27 -0.38 -6.81
CA GLY A 8 -5.71 -0.34 -6.55
C GLY A 8 -6.41 -1.69 -6.78
N ALA A 9 -6.16 -2.33 -7.93
CA ALA A 9 -6.77 -3.62 -8.25
C ALA A 9 -6.27 -4.75 -7.33
N CYS A 10 -4.96 -4.81 -7.07
CA CYS A 10 -4.38 -5.79 -6.14
C CYS A 10 -4.98 -5.63 -4.74
N MET A 11 -5.11 -4.40 -4.23
CA MET A 11 -5.74 -4.13 -2.93
C MET A 11 -7.18 -4.59 -2.87
N ALA A 12 -7.95 -4.42 -3.96
CA ALA A 12 -9.34 -4.85 -4.02
C ALA A 12 -9.44 -6.39 -3.94
N MET A 13 -8.60 -7.11 -4.67
CA MET A 13 -8.54 -8.58 -4.62
C MET A 13 -8.10 -9.08 -3.23
N GLU A 14 -7.06 -8.48 -2.64
CA GLU A 14 -6.61 -8.78 -1.28
C GLU A 14 -7.74 -8.58 -0.26
N SER A 15 -8.49 -7.48 -0.37
CA SER A 15 -9.60 -7.19 0.55
C SER A 15 -10.79 -8.13 0.35
N ALA A 16 -11.13 -8.50 -0.89
CA ALA A 16 -12.17 -9.48 -1.17
C ALA A 16 -11.86 -10.84 -0.53
N TYR A 17 -10.61 -11.31 -0.67
CA TYR A 17 -10.16 -12.55 -0.04
C TYR A 17 -10.22 -12.47 1.50
N ALA A 18 -9.64 -11.43 2.10
CA ALA A 18 -9.61 -11.28 3.55
C ALA A 18 -11.03 -11.19 4.15
N LEU A 19 -11.94 -10.50 3.46
CA LEU A 19 -13.33 -10.39 3.88
C LEU A 19 -14.05 -11.75 3.80
N ALA A 20 -13.90 -12.46 2.68
CA ALA A 20 -14.49 -13.79 2.52
C ALA A 20 -13.98 -14.77 3.59
N ARG A 21 -12.69 -14.73 3.92
CA ARG A 21 -12.10 -15.53 5.00
C ARG A 21 -12.68 -15.16 6.37
N ALA A 22 -12.74 -13.87 6.70
CA ALA A 22 -13.26 -13.42 7.99
C ALA A 22 -14.75 -13.79 8.16
N LEU A 23 -15.55 -13.69 7.10
CA LEU A 23 -16.95 -14.11 7.10
C LEU A 23 -17.14 -15.63 7.28
N ASN A 24 -16.16 -16.42 6.84
CA ASN A 24 -16.21 -17.88 6.97
C ASN A 24 -15.71 -18.39 8.33
N GLU A 25 -14.80 -17.67 8.98
CA GLU A 25 -14.14 -18.11 10.21
C GLU A 25 -14.75 -17.53 11.50
N GLU A 26 -15.40 -16.37 11.44
CA GLU A 26 -16.01 -15.73 12.61
C GLU A 26 -17.49 -16.11 12.77
N ALA A 27 -17.98 -16.09 14.00
CA ALA A 27 -19.34 -16.57 14.34
C ALA A 27 -20.45 -15.59 13.92
N ASP A 28 -20.14 -14.31 13.77
CA ASP A 28 -21.10 -13.27 13.43
C ASP A 28 -20.48 -12.14 12.58
N TYR A 29 -21.32 -11.30 11.99
CA TYR A 29 -20.85 -10.24 11.10
C TYR A 29 -20.01 -9.17 11.80
N ARG A 30 -20.28 -8.88 13.08
CA ARG A 30 -19.52 -7.87 13.83
C ARG A 30 -18.11 -8.38 14.10
N SER A 31 -17.95 -9.63 14.52
CA SER A 31 -16.65 -10.25 14.70
C SER A 31 -15.88 -10.37 13.37
N ALA A 32 -16.56 -10.78 12.29
CA ALA A 32 -15.99 -10.84 10.93
C ALA A 32 -15.46 -9.49 10.44
N PHE A 33 -16.26 -8.42 10.52
CA PHE A 33 -15.84 -7.10 10.07
C PHE A 33 -14.72 -6.52 10.94
N ALA A 34 -14.76 -6.73 12.25
CA ALA A 34 -13.70 -6.29 13.16
C ALA A 34 -12.36 -7.00 12.87
N ARG A 35 -12.41 -8.28 12.48
CA ARG A 35 -11.21 -9.01 12.04
C ARG A 35 -10.71 -8.51 10.69
N TYR A 36 -11.58 -8.39 9.70
CA TYR A 36 -11.24 -7.85 8.38
C TYR A 36 -10.57 -6.48 8.48
N GLU A 37 -11.14 -5.57 9.27
CA GLU A 37 -10.59 -4.23 9.48
C GLU A 37 -9.18 -4.30 10.08
N ARG A 38 -9.00 -5.11 11.13
CA ARG A 38 -7.69 -5.29 11.78
C ARG A 38 -6.63 -5.84 10.85
N GLU A 39 -6.99 -6.80 9.99
CA GLU A 39 -6.07 -7.41 9.03
C GLU A 39 -5.69 -6.47 7.87
N ARG A 40 -6.62 -5.62 7.44
CA ARG A 40 -6.45 -4.80 6.22
C ARG A 40 -6.02 -3.37 6.49
N HIS A 41 -6.35 -2.79 7.64
CA HIS A 41 -6.14 -1.37 7.93
C HIS A 41 -4.68 -0.92 7.75
N SER A 42 -3.71 -1.66 8.30
CA SER A 42 -2.29 -1.30 8.21
C SER A 42 -1.79 -1.28 6.75
N ARG A 43 -2.21 -2.27 5.96
CA ARG A 43 -1.86 -2.41 4.55
C ARG A 43 -2.52 -1.33 3.69
N THR A 44 -3.83 -1.11 3.86
CA THR A 44 -4.57 -0.12 3.06
C THR A 44 -4.12 1.31 3.36
N ALA A 45 -3.85 1.62 4.62
CA ALA A 45 -3.30 2.91 5.05
C ALA A 45 -1.90 3.14 4.45
N TRP A 46 -1.02 2.14 4.51
CA TRP A 46 0.32 2.24 3.93
C TRP A 46 0.28 2.52 2.43
N VAL A 47 -0.48 1.72 1.65
CA VAL A 47 -0.56 1.93 0.19
C VAL A 47 -1.15 3.31 -0.14
N THR A 48 -2.20 3.73 0.58
CA THR A 48 -2.85 5.02 0.33
C THR A 48 -1.90 6.19 0.60
N ASN A 49 -1.23 6.18 1.75
CA ASN A 49 -0.29 7.24 2.12
C ASN A 49 0.93 7.27 1.21
N THR A 50 1.50 6.11 0.88
CA THR A 50 2.65 6.02 -0.03
C THR A 50 2.27 6.49 -1.43
N SER A 51 1.11 6.08 -1.95
CA SER A 51 0.65 6.54 -3.27
C SER A 51 0.42 8.06 -3.29
N TRP A 52 -0.11 8.64 -2.21
CA TRP A 52 -0.27 10.09 -2.11
C TRP A 52 1.08 10.82 -2.09
N GLN A 53 2.05 10.34 -1.32
CA GLN A 53 3.40 10.90 -1.27
C GLN A 53 4.11 10.86 -2.63
N ILE A 54 4.01 9.74 -3.35
CA ILE A 54 4.57 9.61 -4.71
C ILE A 54 3.93 10.66 -5.64
N GLY A 55 2.61 10.83 -5.58
CA GLY A 55 1.90 11.83 -6.39
C GLY A 55 2.36 13.25 -6.09
N LYS A 56 2.39 13.62 -4.81
CA LYS A 56 2.80 14.95 -4.37
C LYS A 56 4.23 15.30 -4.79
N GLY A 57 5.16 14.34 -4.72
CA GLY A 57 6.54 14.53 -5.18
C GLY A 57 6.69 14.51 -6.71
N GLY A 58 5.92 13.65 -7.39
CA GLY A 58 5.95 13.52 -8.85
C GLY A 58 5.37 14.74 -9.57
N GLN A 59 4.33 15.34 -9.00
CA GLN A 59 3.60 16.49 -9.57
C GLN A 59 4.10 17.84 -9.06
N ALA A 60 5.22 17.90 -8.33
CA ALA A 60 5.83 19.17 -7.97
C ALA A 60 6.38 19.87 -9.22
N GLU A 61 5.98 21.12 -9.47
CA GLU A 61 6.39 21.88 -10.66
C GLU A 61 7.48 22.93 -10.39
N HIS A 62 7.72 23.26 -9.12
CA HIS A 62 8.71 24.28 -8.76
C HIS A 62 10.13 23.85 -9.17
N PRO A 63 10.89 24.65 -9.95
CA PRO A 63 12.18 24.25 -10.51
C PRO A 63 13.20 23.72 -9.49
N LEU A 64 13.29 24.36 -8.32
CA LEU A 64 14.17 23.91 -7.23
C LEU A 64 13.75 22.55 -6.64
N LEU A 65 12.44 22.29 -6.51
CA LEU A 65 11.94 21.01 -6.01
C LEU A 65 12.14 19.90 -7.05
N CYS A 66 11.99 20.21 -8.33
CA CYS A 66 12.32 19.30 -9.44
C CYS A 66 13.81 18.93 -9.44
N ALA A 67 14.70 19.92 -9.29
CA ALA A 67 16.14 19.68 -9.23
C ALA A 67 16.52 18.81 -8.02
N LEU A 68 15.97 19.12 -6.84
CA LEU A 68 16.17 18.32 -5.64
C LEU A 68 15.66 16.89 -5.80
N ARG A 69 14.44 16.71 -6.33
CA ARG A 69 13.85 15.38 -6.62
C ARG A 69 14.75 14.57 -7.56
N ASN A 70 15.18 15.16 -8.66
CA ASN A 70 16.02 14.49 -9.65
C ASN A 70 17.39 14.11 -9.05
N PHE A 71 17.96 14.97 -8.20
CA PHE A 71 19.19 14.66 -7.47
C PHE A 71 18.99 13.49 -6.51
N ILE A 72 17.95 13.52 -5.67
CA ILE A 72 17.61 12.45 -4.72
C ILE A 72 17.43 11.11 -5.45
N VAL A 73 16.68 11.09 -6.55
CA VAL A 73 16.47 9.87 -7.36
C VAL A 73 17.80 9.34 -7.92
N LYS A 74 18.70 10.24 -8.34
CA LYS A 74 20.01 9.86 -8.90
C LYS A 74 20.95 9.28 -7.85
N VAL A 75 20.92 9.78 -6.61
CA VAL A 75 21.83 9.35 -5.53
C VAL A 75 21.24 8.28 -4.61
N ALA A 76 19.93 8.04 -4.69
CA ALA A 76 19.27 7.04 -3.87
C ALA A 76 19.84 5.64 -4.15
N PRO A 77 20.20 4.86 -3.11
CA PRO A 77 20.71 3.52 -3.29
C PRO A 77 19.64 2.63 -3.92
N ALA A 78 20.02 1.81 -4.90
CA ALA A 78 19.09 0.91 -5.61
C ALA A 78 18.27 0.03 -4.64
N GLY A 79 18.84 -0.35 -3.49
CA GLY A 79 18.16 -1.11 -2.45
C GLY A 79 16.94 -0.41 -1.81
N ALA A 80 16.91 0.92 -1.78
CA ALA A 80 15.77 1.67 -1.21
C ALA A 80 14.53 1.58 -2.11
N MET A 81 14.71 1.71 -3.43
CA MET A 81 13.66 1.52 -4.42
C MET A 81 13.15 0.06 -4.42
N GLN A 82 14.08 -0.90 -4.36
CA GLN A 82 13.77 -2.33 -4.30
C GLN A 82 12.96 -2.70 -3.05
N LYS A 83 13.29 -2.15 -1.87
CA LYS A 83 12.54 -2.40 -0.63
C LYS A 83 11.09 -1.96 -0.72
N ASN A 84 10.83 -0.82 -1.35
CA ASN A 84 9.47 -0.32 -1.58
C ASN A 84 8.69 -1.21 -2.55
N LEU A 85 9.33 -1.66 -3.64
CA LEU A 85 8.75 -2.63 -4.58
C LEU A 85 8.43 -3.97 -3.91
N HIS A 86 9.37 -4.52 -3.14
CA HIS A 86 9.16 -5.76 -2.39
C HIS A 86 8.02 -5.64 -1.38
N ARG A 87 7.86 -4.49 -0.71
CA ARG A 87 6.74 -4.27 0.22
C ARG A 87 5.40 -4.06 -0.51
N ALA A 88 5.44 -3.54 -1.73
CA ALA A 88 4.26 -3.39 -2.58
C ALA A 88 3.78 -4.74 -3.13
N ALA A 89 4.68 -5.48 -3.78
CA ALA A 89 4.38 -6.69 -4.54
C ALA A 89 4.49 -7.99 -3.73
N GLY A 90 5.32 -8.01 -2.68
CA GLY A 90 5.53 -9.20 -1.82
C GLY A 90 4.57 -9.30 -0.64
N TYR A 91 3.43 -8.59 -0.68
CA TYR A 91 2.41 -8.71 0.35
C TYR A 91 1.65 -10.02 0.19
N ASP A 92 1.58 -10.79 1.28
CA ASP A 92 0.91 -12.08 1.33
C ASP A 92 -0.32 -11.95 2.24
N VAL A 93 -1.51 -12.03 1.65
CA VAL A 93 -2.79 -11.89 2.35
C VAL A 93 -3.21 -13.16 3.10
N THR A 94 -2.59 -14.30 2.76
CA THR A 94 -2.92 -15.60 3.36
C THR A 94 -2.28 -15.74 4.74
N LYS A 95 -1.09 -15.16 4.93
CA LYS A 95 -0.45 -15.05 6.24
C LYS A 95 -1.23 -14.05 7.09
N GLY A 96 -1.60 -14.46 8.30
CA GLY A 96 -2.28 -13.60 9.27
C GLY A 96 -1.52 -12.29 9.55
N PRO A 97 -2.15 -11.32 10.24
CA PRO A 97 -1.57 -10.00 10.42
C PRO A 97 -0.17 -10.10 11.06
N ARG A 98 0.81 -9.42 10.46
CA ARG A 98 2.16 -9.23 11.03
C ARG A 98 2.17 -8.10 12.03
#